data_AF-A0A0S4IRL1-F1
#
_entry.id   AF-A0A0S4IRL1-F1
#
_cell.length_a   1.000
_cell.length_b   1.000
_cell.length_c   1.000
_cell.angle_alpha   90.00
_cell.angle_beta   90.00
_cell.angle_gamma   90.00
#
_symmetry.space_group_name_H-M   'P 1'
#
loop_
_entity.id
_entity.type
_entity.pdbx_description
1 polymer ?
#
loop_
_entity_poly.entity_id
_entity_poly.type
_entity_poly.pdbx_seq_one_letter_code
_entity_poly.pdbx_strand_id
1 'polypeptide(L)' 'MGGVGHVNKQMIQSLMPAPNRALDSLILVCGPPKFMATVSGDKDFTSYPPGQGELHGLLKEMGYLPKHIFKF' A
#
# COMPACT_ATOMS: atom_id res chain seq x y z
N MET A 1 -4.23 4.16 20.09
CA MET A 1 -3.33 5.32 19.93
C MET A 1 -2.89 5.36 18.48
N GLY A 2 -3.14 6.45 17.77
CA GLY A 2 -2.63 6.63 16.40
C GLY A 2 -1.12 6.80 16.40
N GLY A 3 -0.46 6.41 15.31
CA GLY A 3 0.98 6.56 15.15
C GLY A 3 1.39 8.01 14.89
N VAL A 4 2.55 8.42 15.42
CA VAL A 4 3.19 9.71 15.11
C VAL A 4 4.43 9.46 14.25
N GLY A 5 4.62 10.26 13.21
CA GLY A 5 5.74 10.14 12.28
C GLY A 5 5.38 9.41 10.99
N HIS A 6 6.36 8.74 10.38
CA HIS A 6 6.17 8.02 9.12
C HIS A 6 5.47 6.68 9.34
N VAL A 7 4.66 6.27 8.36
CA VAL A 7 4.02 4.95 8.35
C VAL A 7 5.07 3.85 8.48
N ASN A 8 4.82 2.89 9.38
CA ASN A 8 5.70 1.75 9.63
C ASN A 8 4.89 0.46 9.81
N LYS A 9 5.59 -0.68 9.90
CA LYS A 9 4.96 -2.01 10.02
C LYS A 9 4.03 -2.13 11.23
N GLN A 10 4.42 -1.60 12.38
CA GLN A 10 3.63 -1.68 13.61
C GLN A 10 2.30 -0.93 13.47
N MET A 11 2.33 0.26 12.87
CA MET A 11 1.12 1.04 12.60
C MET A 11 0.16 0.26 11.68
N ILE A 12 0.68 -0.30 10.58
CA ILE A 12 -0.12 -1.10 9.64
C ILE A 12 -0.74 -2.31 10.34
N GLN A 13 0.05 -3.08 11.10
CA GLN A 13 -0.43 -4.27 11.82
C GLN A 13 -1.52 -3.93 12.86
N SER A 14 -1.42 -2.77 13.51
CA SER A 14 -2.35 -2.37 14.57
C SER A 14 -3.64 -1.73 14.07
N LEU A 15 -3.65 -1.15 12.86
CA LEU A 15 -4.76 -0.33 12.37
C LEU A 15 -5.44 -0.88 11.12
N MET A 16 -4.75 -1.69 10.32
CA MET A 16 -5.26 -2.18 9.04
C MET A 16 -5.73 -3.64 9.14
N PRO A 17 -6.67 -4.06 8.29
CA PRO A 17 -7.03 -5.47 8.17
C PRO A 17 -5.81 -6.32 7.88
N ALA A 18 -5.70 -7.47 8.54
CA ALA A 18 -4.63 -8.41 8.31
C ALA A 18 -4.63 -8.91 6.85
N PRO A 19 -3.47 -9.24 6.26
CA PRO A 19 -3.35 -9.63 4.87
C PRO A 19 -4.14 -10.90 4.51
N ASN A 20 -4.47 -11.75 5.49
CA ASN A 20 -5.32 -12.93 5.30
C ASN A 20 -6.83 -12.61 5.18
N ARG A 21 -7.28 -11.40 5.58
CA ARG A 21 -8.63 -10.88 5.34
C ARG A 21 -8.77 -10.14 4.01
N ALA A 22 -7.71 -10.22 3.20
CA ALA A 22 -7.62 -9.94 1.77
C ALA A 22 -8.93 -9.95 0.97
N LEU A 23 -9.74 -11.01 1.10
CA LEU A 23 -10.95 -11.19 0.30
C LEU A 23 -12.05 -10.15 0.60
N ASP A 24 -12.00 -9.52 1.77
CA ASP A 24 -13.04 -8.59 2.26
C ASP A 24 -12.53 -7.15 2.38
N SER A 25 -11.30 -6.86 1.94
CA SER A 25 -10.65 -5.57 2.16
C SER A 25 -9.97 -5.03 0.91
N LEU A 26 -10.22 -3.76 0.61
CA LEU A 26 -9.50 -2.97 -0.39
C LEU A 26 -8.73 -1.85 0.31
N ILE A 27 -7.42 -1.80 0.09
CA ILE A 27 -6.52 -0.78 0.64
C ILE A 27 -6.27 0.26 -0.45
N LEU A 28 -6.65 1.49 -0.15
CA LEU A 28 -6.52 2.65 -1.01
C LEU A 28 -5.30 3.46 -0.59
N VAL A 29 -4.36 3.70 -1.51
CA VAL A 29 -3.09 4.37 -1.21
C VAL A 29 -2.89 5.59 -2.09
N CYS A 30 -2.58 6.73 -1.48
CA CYS A 30 -2.25 7.98 -2.14
C CYS A 30 -1.27 8.76 -1.28
N GLY A 31 -0.32 9.46 -1.89
CA GLY A 31 0.60 10.35 -1.21
C GLY A 31 1.76 10.77 -2.09
N PRO A 32 2.74 11.51 -1.53
CA PRO A 32 3.94 11.91 -2.25
C PRO A 32 4.77 10.68 -2.72
N PRO A 33 5.60 10.81 -3.78
CA PRO A 33 6.36 9.66 -4.33
C PRO A 33 7.19 8.89 -3.29
N LYS A 34 7.83 9.61 -2.35
CA LYS A 34 8.59 8.97 -1.26
C LYS A 34 7.72 8.11 -0.34
N PHE A 35 6.49 8.55 -0.07
CA PHE A 35 5.52 7.78 0.71
C PHE A 35 5.06 6.55 -0.08
N MET A 36 4.70 6.74 -1.35
CA MET A 36 4.28 5.65 -2.23
C MET A 36 5.34 4.58 -2.34
N ALA A 37 6.59 4.94 -2.65
CA ALA A 37 7.73 4.02 -2.70
C ALA A 37 7.94 3.23 -1.40
N THR A 38 7.70 3.86 -0.24
CA THR A 38 7.84 3.21 1.07
C THR A 38 6.71 2.22 1.35
N VAL A 39 5.48 2.56 0.99
CA VAL A 39 4.28 1.81 1.42
C VAL A 39 3.82 0.77 0.38
N SER A 40 3.74 1.14 -0.89
CA SER A 40 3.12 0.32 -1.95
C SER A 40 3.88 0.25 -3.27
N GLY A 41 4.92 1.08 -3.46
CA GLY A 41 5.42 1.43 -4.79
C GLY A 41 4.50 2.43 -5.51
N ASP A 42 5.06 3.10 -6.53
CA ASP A 42 4.34 4.04 -7.38
C ASP A 42 3.44 3.34 -8.40
N LYS A 43 2.64 4.13 -9.12
CA LYS A 43 1.91 3.70 -10.32
C LYS A 43 2.85 3.56 -11.50
N ASP A 44 2.41 2.79 -12.50
CA ASP A 44 3.11 2.71 -13.76
C ASP A 44 2.68 3.87 -14.67
N PHE A 45 3.56 4.86 -14.80
CA PHE A 45 3.35 6.05 -15.62
C PHE A 45 3.84 5.89 -17.07
N THR A 46 4.19 4.68 -17.52
CA THR A 46 4.62 4.43 -18.90
C THR A 46 3.47 4.39 -19.91
N SER A 47 2.21 4.30 -19.44
CA SER A 47 1.00 4.27 -20.26
C SER A 47 -0.03 5.32 -19.83
N TYR A 48 -1.03 5.59 -20.69
CA TYR A 48 -2.14 6.50 -20.40
C TYR A 48 -3.50 5.79 -20.64
N PRO A 49 -4.37 5.67 -19.62
CA PRO A 49 -4.17 6.12 -18.24
C PRO A 49 -3.08 5.29 -17.51
N PRO A 50 -2.43 5.86 -16.47
CA PRO A 50 -1.38 5.15 -15.73
C PRO A 50 -1.86 3.83 -15.15
N GLY A 51 -1.05 2.78 -15.32
CA GLY A 51 -1.28 1.47 -14.72
C GLY A 51 -1.08 1.48 -13.20
N GLN A 52 -1.55 0.44 -12.51
CA GLN A 52 -1.40 0.31 -11.05
C GLN A 52 0.05 0.00 -10.62
N GLY A 53 0.90 -0.42 -11.54
CA GLY A 53 2.28 -0.81 -11.27
C GLY A 53 2.39 -2.02 -10.33
N GLU A 54 3.63 -2.45 -10.07
CA GLU A 54 3.88 -3.54 -9.13
C GLU A 54 3.71 -3.09 -7.67
N LEU A 55 3.28 -4.02 -6.81
CA LEU A 55 3.27 -3.78 -5.37
C LEU A 55 4.72 -3.91 -4.84
N HIS A 56 5.16 -2.91 -4.06
CA HIS A 56 6.43 -2.88 -3.36
C HIS A 56 6.25 -2.37 -1.92
N GLY A 57 7.35 -2.24 -1.18
CA GLY A 57 7.39 -1.60 0.13
C GLY A 57 6.73 -2.43 1.24
N LEU A 58 6.31 -1.73 2.30
CA LEU A 58 5.81 -2.33 3.54
C LEU A 58 4.65 -3.30 3.30
N LEU A 59 3.70 -2.96 2.42
CA LEU A 59 2.55 -3.82 2.16
C LEU A 59 2.95 -5.14 1.50
N LYS A 60 3.91 -5.14 0.57
CA LYS A 60 4.45 -6.39 -0.01
C LYS A 60 5.18 -7.22 1.03
N GLU A 61 6.06 -6.59 1.81
CA GLU A 61 6.83 -7.28 2.85
C GLU A 61 5.94 -7.92 3.92
N MET A 62 4.77 -7.33 4.17
CA MET A 62 3.79 -7.84 5.13
C MET A 62 2.83 -8.88 4.54
N GLY A 63 2.97 -9.22 3.26
CA GLY A 63 2.19 -10.28 2.61
C GLY A 63 0.84 -9.83 2.04
N TYR A 64 0.60 -8.52 1.88
CA TYR A 64 -0.54 -8.07 1.09
C TYR A 64 -0.33 -8.39 -0.39
N LEU A 65 -1.43 -8.63 -1.10
CA LEU A 65 -1.42 -8.98 -2.52
C LEU A 65 -1.83 -7.77 -3.38
N PRO A 66 -1.28 -7.61 -4.60
CA PRO A 66 -1.60 -6.49 -5.49
C PRO A 66 -3.11 -6.31 -5.73
N LYS A 67 -3.87 -7.41 -5.81
CA LYS A 67 -5.32 -7.37 -6.06
C LYS A 67 -6.14 -6.65 -4.99
N HIS A 68 -5.57 -6.38 -3.80
CA HIS A 68 -6.23 -5.63 -2.71
C HIS A 68 -5.73 -4.20 -2.62
N ILE A 69 -4.78 -3.78 -3.44
CA ILE A 69 -4.17 -2.46 -3.35
C ILE A 69 -4.60 -1.65 -4.57
N PHE A 70 -5.16 -0.48 -4.33
CA PHE A 70 -5.44 0.48 -5.38
C PHE A 70 -4.72 1.79 -5.08
N LYS A 71 -3.92 2.23 -6.05
CA LYS A 71 -3.09 3.43 -5.99
C LYS A 71 -3.71 4.53 -6.84
N PHE A 72 -3.74 5.73 -6.29
CA PHE A 72 -4.21 6.95 -6.97
C PHE A 72 -3.10 7.63 -7.74
#